data_AF-A0A519S6Z6-F1
#
_entry.id   AF-A0A519S6Z6-F1
#
_cell.length_a   1.000
_cell.length_b   1.000
_cell.length_c   1.000
_cell.angle_alpha   90.00
_cell.angle_beta   90.00
_cell.angle_gamma   90.00
#
_symmetry.space_group_name_H-M   'P 1'
#
loop_
_entity.id
_entity.type
_entity.pdbx_description
1 polymer ?
#
loop_
_entity_poly.entity_id
_entity_poly.type
_entity_poly.pdbx_seq_one_letter_code
_entity_poly.pdbx_strand_id
1 'polypeptide(L)' 'MRRPDEFAQGHLPGAVNLDVTAPDFARRVAALDPANPTYVYCRSGARSAKAAKQLTTAGFAHVSNLLGGVLDWPEPLTTT' A
#
# COMPACT_ATOMS: atom_id res chain seq x y z
N MET A 1 1.55 1.69 -2.00
CA MET A 1 2.04 2.93 -1.33
C MET A 1 3.41 3.34 -1.85
N ARG A 2 3.54 3.34 -3.19
CA ARG A 2 4.76 3.67 -3.91
C ARG A 2 4.36 4.55 -5.09
N ARG A 3 5.29 5.35 -5.60
CA ARG A 3 5.04 6.16 -6.78
C ARG A 3 4.72 5.27 -8.00
N PRO A 4 4.03 5.79 -9.01
CA PRO A 4 3.66 5.00 -10.19
C PRO A 4 4.85 4.37 -10.91
N ASP A 5 5.99 5.08 -11.01
CA ASP A 5 7.25 4.58 -11.60
C ASP A 5 7.80 3.36 -10.85
N GLU A 6 7.83 3.43 -9.51
CA GLU A 6 8.27 2.30 -8.67
C GLU A 6 7.34 1.10 -8.80
N PHE A 7 6.04 1.33 -8.98
CA PHE A 7 5.03 0.27 -9.07
C PHE A 7 5.08 -0.45 -10.42
N ALA A 8 5.25 0.30 -11.52
CA ALA A 8 5.40 -0.25 -12.86
C ALA A 8 6.62 -1.17 -12.99
N GLN A 9 7.71 -0.86 -12.28
CA GLN A 9 8.94 -1.68 -12.24
C GLN A 9 8.77 -3.03 -11.53
N GLY A 10 7.66 -3.25 -10.81
CA GLY A 10 7.39 -4.51 -10.12
C GLY A 10 6.53 -4.31 -8.89
N HIS A 11 5.43 -5.05 -8.77
CA HIS A 11 4.46 -5.01 -7.67
C HIS A 11 3.89 -6.40 -7.36
N LEU A 12 3.23 -6.56 -6.22
CA LEU A 12 2.58 -7.83 -5.88
C LEU A 12 1.39 -8.06 -6.81
N PRO A 13 1.15 -9.30 -7.29
CA PRO A 13 -0.01 -9.61 -8.12
C PRO A 13 -1.33 -9.13 -7.49
N GLY A 14 -2.18 -8.47 -8.28
CA GLY A 14 -3.47 -7.95 -7.82
C GLY A 14 -3.39 -6.70 -6.93
N ALA A 15 -2.19 -6.16 -6.65
CA ALA A 15 -2.07 -4.94 -5.88
C ALA A 15 -2.64 -3.73 -6.63
N VAL A 16 -3.25 -2.80 -5.88
CA VAL A 16 -3.69 -1.50 -6.41
C VAL A 16 -2.65 -0.44 -6.05
N ASN A 17 -2.25 0.38 -7.03
CA ASN A 17 -1.32 1.47 -6.77
C ASN A 17 -2.03 2.69 -6.15
N LEU A 18 -1.86 2.87 -4.85
CA LEU A 18 -2.12 4.11 -4.13
C LEU A 18 -0.78 4.68 -3.70
N ASP A 19 -0.34 5.80 -4.28
CA ASP A 19 0.86 6.51 -3.84
C ASP A 19 0.54 7.38 -2.62
N VAL A 20 1.27 7.16 -1.52
CA VAL A 20 1.08 7.90 -0.26
C VAL A 20 1.56 9.35 -0.37
N THR A 21 2.44 9.66 -1.33
CA THR A 21 2.91 11.02 -1.58
C THR A 21 2.03 11.81 -2.55
N ALA A 22 1.04 11.16 -3.18
CA ALA A 22 0.14 11.84 -4.09
C ALA A 22 -0.81 12.80 -3.33
N PRO A 23 -1.07 13.99 -3.88
CA PRO A 23 -1.94 14.98 -3.23
C PRO A 23 -3.38 14.49 -3.05
N ASP A 24 -3.83 13.52 -3.84
CA ASP A 24 -5.17 12.96 -3.77
C ASP A 24 -5.27 11.64 -2.97
N PHE A 25 -4.18 11.24 -2.28
CA PHE A 25 -4.12 9.98 -1.53
C PHE A 25 -5.27 9.84 -0.52
N ALA A 26 -5.52 10.88 0.28
CA ALA A 26 -6.59 10.86 1.29
C ALA A 26 -7.98 10.64 0.66
N ARG A 27 -8.25 11.32 -0.46
CA ARG A 27 -9.51 11.16 -1.22
C ARG A 27 -9.67 9.74 -1.75
N ARG A 28 -8.59 9.15 -2.29
CA ARG A 28 -8.61 7.79 -2.83
C ARG A 28 -8.77 6.74 -1.73
N VAL A 29 -8.16 6.96 -0.56
CA VAL A 29 -8.35 6.10 0.63
C VAL A 29 -9.79 6.16 1.12
N ALA A 30 -10.41 7.34 1.18
CA ALA A 30 -11.80 7.51 1.61
C ALA A 30 -12.84 6.83 0.69
N ALA A 31 -12.45 6.45 -0.53
CA ALA A 31 -13.29 5.72 -1.47
C ALA A 31 -13.22 4.19 -1.30
N LEU A 32 -12.33 3.68 -0.44
CA LEU A 32 -12.22 2.25 -0.15
C LEU A 32 -13.20 1.87 0.96
N ASP A 33 -13.58 0.59 0.97
CA ASP A 33 -14.41 0.02 2.04
C ASP A 33 -13.54 -0.28 3.29
N PRO A 34 -13.76 0.42 4.42
CA PRO A 34 -12.97 0.23 5.64
C PRO A 34 -13.23 -1.11 6.35
N ALA A 35 -14.28 -1.85 5.98
CA ALA A 35 -14.56 -3.17 6.54
C ALA A 35 -13.66 -4.27 5.93
N ASN A 36 -13.11 -4.04 4.74
CA ASN A 36 -12.30 -5.03 4.05
C ASN A 36 -10.89 -5.15 4.64
N PRO A 37 -10.36 -6.39 4.80
CA PRO A 37 -8.96 -6.60 5.13
C PRO A 37 -8.04 -5.87 4.14
N THR A 38 -7.26 -4.93 4.66
CA THR A 38 -6.40 -4.04 3.89
C THR A 38 -4.93 -4.33 4.19
N TYR A 39 -4.23 -4.86 3.19
CA TYR A 39 -2.79 -5.13 3.25
C TYR A 39 -2.03 -4.01 2.55
N VAL A 40 -1.00 -3.50 3.21
CA VAL A 40 -0.26 -2.34 2.72
C VAL A 40 1.23 -2.63 2.69
N TYR A 41 1.87 -2.17 1.62
CA TYR A 41 3.32 -2.31 1.45
C TYR A 41 3.89 -1.14 0.64
N CYS A 42 5.17 -0.88 0.87
CA CYS A 42 5.98 0.01 0.04
C CYS A 42 7.27 -0.70 -0.38
N ARG A 43 8.34 0.05 -0.69
CA ARG A 43 9.64 -0.55 -1.01
C ARG A 43 10.20 -1.37 0.16
N SER A 44 10.41 -0.75 1.32
CA SER A 44 11.07 -1.37 2.49
C SER A 44 10.21 -1.47 3.76
N GLY A 45 8.91 -1.20 3.68
CA GLY A 45 7.98 -1.16 4.84
C GLY A 45 7.84 0.19 5.55
N ALA A 46 8.76 1.15 5.37
CA ALA A 46 8.75 2.41 6.12
C ALA A 46 7.57 3.35 5.78
N ARG A 47 7.27 3.53 4.49
CA ARG A 47 6.14 4.37 4.04
C ARG A 47 4.80 3.71 4.37
N SER A 48 4.72 2.40 4.20
CA SER A 48 3.49 1.65 4.47
C SER A 48 3.16 1.55 5.95
N ALA A 49 4.15 1.56 6.86
CA ALA A 49 3.89 1.68 8.30
C ALA A 49 3.16 2.99 8.66
N LYS A 50 3.59 4.12 8.07
CA LYS A 50 2.93 5.42 8.29
C LYS A 50 1.50 5.43 7.76
N ALA A 51 1.32 4.90 6.56
CA ALA A 51 0.01 4.83 5.93
C ALA A 51 -0.93 3.83 6.61
N ALA A 52 -0.41 2.72 7.16
CA ALA A 52 -1.19 1.81 7.99
C ALA A 52 -1.82 2.55 9.19
N LYS A 53 -1.02 3.38 9.89
CA LYS A 53 -1.52 4.23 10.97
C LYS A 53 -2.61 5.19 10.50
N GLN A 54 -2.43 5.82 9.33
CA GLN A 54 -3.44 6.71 8.75
C GLN A 54 -4.75 5.98 8.43
N LEU A 55 -4.68 4.77 7.85
CA LEU A 55 -5.85 3.94 7.55
C LEU A 55 -6.58 3.52 8.82
N THR A 56 -5.86 3.10 9.86
CA THR A 56 -6.46 2.80 11.17
C THR A 56 -7.17 4.02 11.76
N THR A 57 -6.56 5.21 11.70
CA THR A 57 -7.22 6.46 12.14
C THR A 57 -8.43 6.83 11.28
N ALA A 58 -8.43 6.44 10.00
CA ALA A 58 -9.56 6.64 9.09
C ALA A 58 -10.68 5.60 9.24
N GLY A 59 -10.58 4.68 10.21
CA GLY A 59 -11.66 3.73 10.55
C GLY A 59 -11.55 2.37 9.87
N PHE A 60 -10.45 2.05 9.20
CA PHE A 60 -10.23 0.71 8.64
C PHE A 60 -10.10 -0.31 9.76
N ALA A 61 -10.98 -1.31 9.78
CA ALA A 61 -11.07 -2.30 10.85
C ALA A 61 -9.87 -3.27 10.88
N HIS A 62 -9.32 -3.58 9.70
CA HIS A 62 -8.31 -4.62 9.53
C HIS A 62 -7.19 -4.13 8.61
N VAL A 63 -6.10 -3.61 9.21
CA VAL A 63 -4.95 -3.09 8.46
C VAL A 63 -3.69 -3.87 8.82
N SER A 64 -2.99 -4.39 7.81
CA SER A 64 -1.73 -5.13 7.98
C SER A 64 -0.63 -4.53 7.12
N ASN A 65 0.52 -4.26 7.71
CA ASN A 65 1.70 -3.76 7.01
C ASN A 65 2.67 -4.91 6.70
N LEU A 66 3.04 -5.08 5.43
CA LEU A 66 4.09 -6.01 5.02
C LEU A 66 5.45 -5.47 5.46
N LEU A 67 6.04 -6.09 6.48
CA LEU A 67 7.40 -5.79 6.94
C LEU A 67 8.41 -6.14 5.84
N GLY A 68 9.48 -5.35 5.71
CA GLY A 68 10.44 -5.48 4.60
C GLY A 68 9.93 -4.97 3.26
N GLY A 69 8.61 -4.82 3.09
CA GLY A 69 8.00 -4.34 1.86
C GLY A 69 8.24 -5.29 0.69
N VAL A 70 8.35 -4.73 -0.51
CA VAL A 70 8.60 -5.50 -1.72
C VAL A 70 10.02 -6.09 -1.79
N LEU A 71 10.97 -5.55 -1.00
CA LEU A 71 12.35 -6.03 -0.99
C LEU A 71 12.50 -7.41 -0.35
N ASP A 72 11.65 -7.74 0.63
CA ASP A 72 11.67 -9.01 1.35
C ASP A 72 10.58 -9.97 0.85
N TRP A 73 9.88 -9.60 -0.23
CA TRP A 73 8.83 -10.45 -0.80
C TRP A 73 9.48 -11.62 -1.56
N PRO A 74 9.17 -12.89 -1.21
CA PRO A 74 9.92 -14.04 -1.72
C PRO A 74 9.49 -14.45 -3.13
N GLU A 75 8.30 -14.04 -3.57
CA GLU A 75 7.73 -14.46 -4.84
C GLU A 75 8.00 -13.44 -5.96
N PRO A 76 7.92 -13.85 -7.24
CA PRO A 76 8.04 -12.94 -8.36
C PRO A 76 7.05 -11.77 -8.31
N LEU A 77 7.52 -10.61 -8.75
CA LEU A 77 6.70 -9.42 -8.90
C LEU A 77 6.05 -9.37 -10.29
N THR A 78 4.87 -8.77 -10.36
CA THR A 78 4.20 -8.42 -11.61
C THR A 78 4.65 -7.03 -12.07
N THR A 79 4.84 -6.86 -13.37
CA THR A 79 5.04 -5.55 -14.02
C THR A 79 3.79 -5.19 -14.81
N THR A 80 3.54 -3.89 -14.99
CA THR A 80 2.42 -3.40 -15.83
C THR A 80 2.91 -3.13 -17.25
#